data_AF-A0A8T2VZC2-F1
#
_entry.id   AF-A0A8T2VZC2-F1
#
_cell.length_a   1.000
_cell.length_b   1.000
_cell.length_c   1.000
_cell.angle_alpha   90.00
_cell.angle_beta   90.00
_cell.angle_gamma   90.00
#
_symmetry.space_group_name_H-M   'P 1'
#
loop_
_entity.id
_entity.type
_entity.pdbx_description
1 polymer ?
#
loop_
_entity_poly.entity_id
_entity_poly.type
_entity_poly.pdbx_seq_one_letter_code
_entity_poly.pdbx_strand_id
1 'polypeptide(L)'
;MTSQPADDELRFKAVEDTLAGDVSKQFNGHAYIQHIDISCDGCDIEPIVGKRFKCRVCEDRDLCENCMRALISARVKMTAELGTAMKAPPPDGSRPKHWISKLKSADERVKWGALLQAVPCLHPTHVFTRMDWGPERAVVLTLPPISTPLVAEKEETSPSLRSKLATQFLATFPPSRSSCTDVAWIIVDFPRTTSVSIDVTSELSSLHIATTTGTTPGATTSVLEKDIDAALEDWEKIISKRKPTKDDIGTIAKRHKILPGKWLLFPKTPEEADTAWASIVNAAALGKLTGCTQVKISPTNPNERGYVICAYTDDYLNEKEVTAAAEALRVALWGNSTFRDCRLLYKADVYTYLGIYSKNEWGLKPTIYSSTL
;
A
#
# COMPACT_ATOMS: atom_id res chain seq x y z
N MET A 1 1.20 41.47 -11.04
CA MET A 1 -0.18 41.29 -11.52
C MET A 1 -0.63 39.92 -11.06
N THR A 2 -1.48 39.93 -10.04
CA THR A 2 -1.90 38.80 -9.21
C THR A 2 -3.21 38.23 -9.74
N SER A 3 -3.17 37.00 -10.25
CA SER A 3 -4.36 36.20 -10.57
C SER A 3 -3.99 34.71 -10.49
N GLN A 4 -3.98 34.15 -9.27
CA GLN A 4 -3.77 32.71 -9.02
C GLN A 4 -4.69 32.06 -7.95
N PRO A 5 -5.30 32.76 -6.96
CA PRO A 5 -6.07 32.05 -5.93
C PRO A 5 -7.29 31.30 -6.47
N ALA A 6 -8.00 31.88 -7.44
CA ALA A 6 -9.22 31.30 -7.99
C ALA A 6 -8.99 30.08 -8.88
N ASP A 7 -7.83 30.01 -9.56
CA ASP A 7 -7.48 28.90 -10.45
C ASP A 7 -6.99 27.68 -9.64
N ASP A 8 -6.27 27.94 -8.54
CA ASP A 8 -5.89 26.91 -7.57
C ASP A 8 -7.13 26.36 -6.85
N GLU A 9 -8.06 27.22 -6.39
CA GLU A 9 -9.29 26.79 -5.71
C GLU A 9 -10.25 26.00 -6.63
N LEU A 10 -10.30 26.34 -7.94
CA LEU A 10 -11.02 25.54 -8.96
C LEU A 10 -10.32 24.20 -9.24
N ARG A 11 -8.99 24.16 -9.26
CA ARG A 11 -8.21 22.92 -9.39
C ARG A 11 -8.39 22.03 -8.16
N PHE A 12 -8.44 22.61 -6.96
CA PHE A 12 -8.72 21.90 -5.71
C PHE A 12 -10.13 21.37 -5.68
N LYS A 13 -11.12 22.15 -6.12
CA LYS A 13 -12.49 21.66 -6.24
C LYS A 13 -12.63 20.57 -7.30
N ALA A 14 -11.87 20.60 -8.39
CA ALA A 14 -11.89 19.50 -9.37
C ALA A 14 -11.22 18.22 -8.84
N VAL A 15 -10.15 18.32 -8.04
CA VAL A 15 -9.53 17.19 -7.35
C VAL A 15 -10.43 16.68 -6.23
N GLU A 16 -11.02 17.56 -5.43
CA GLU A 16 -12.03 17.25 -4.43
C GLU A 16 -13.27 16.64 -5.08
N ASP A 17 -13.80 17.14 -6.19
CA ASP A 17 -14.98 16.55 -6.87
C ASP A 17 -14.63 15.21 -7.52
N THR A 18 -13.38 15.04 -7.99
CA THR A 18 -12.84 13.73 -8.43
C THR A 18 -12.65 12.77 -7.24
N LEU A 19 -12.37 13.28 -6.03
CA LEU A 19 -12.12 12.49 -4.82
C LEU A 19 -13.37 12.29 -3.92
N ALA A 20 -14.33 13.20 -3.98
CA ALA A 20 -15.55 13.32 -3.18
C ALA A 20 -16.78 12.88 -3.96
N GLY A 21 -16.69 12.83 -5.30
CA GLY A 21 -17.61 12.14 -6.18
C GLY A 21 -17.52 10.63 -5.98
N ASP A 22 -17.98 10.14 -4.84
CA ASP A 22 -18.27 8.72 -4.57
C ASP A 22 -17.19 7.78 -5.14
N VAL A 23 -15.90 8.09 -4.88
CA VAL A 23 -14.71 7.29 -5.24
C VAL A 23 -14.89 5.82 -4.84
N SER A 24 -15.74 5.52 -3.86
CA SER A 24 -16.16 4.16 -3.51
C SER A 24 -16.94 3.38 -4.58
N LYS A 25 -17.45 4.03 -5.64
CA LYS A 25 -18.25 3.40 -6.71
C LYS A 25 -17.55 3.36 -8.08
N GLN A 26 -16.44 4.07 -8.28
CA GLN A 26 -15.88 4.28 -9.62
C GLN A 26 -14.62 3.46 -9.94
N PHE A 27 -13.96 2.87 -8.94
CA PHE A 27 -12.91 1.91 -9.21
C PHE A 27 -13.55 0.54 -9.40
N ASN A 28 -13.64 0.10 -10.66
CA ASN A 28 -13.65 -1.33 -10.98
C ASN A 28 -12.66 -2.05 -10.05
N GLY A 29 -12.96 -3.26 -9.58
CA GLY A 29 -12.25 -4.02 -8.53
C GLY A 29 -10.75 -4.32 -8.74
N HIS A 30 -10.07 -3.53 -9.57
CA HIS A 30 -8.67 -3.55 -9.96
C HIS A 30 -7.88 -2.32 -9.47
N ALA A 31 -8.51 -1.25 -8.95
CA ALA A 31 -7.77 -0.17 -8.29
C ALA A 31 -8.41 0.20 -6.93
N TYR A 32 -7.60 0.53 -5.93
CA TYR A 32 -8.08 0.78 -4.58
C TYR A 32 -7.11 1.64 -3.74
N ILE A 33 -7.59 2.09 -2.57
CA ILE A 33 -6.81 2.86 -1.60
C ILE A 33 -6.29 1.94 -0.49
N GLN A 34 -5.02 2.08 -0.13
CA GLN A 34 -4.44 1.55 1.10
C GLN A 34 -4.09 2.70 2.05
N HIS A 35 -4.21 2.49 3.35
CA HIS A 35 -3.68 3.40 4.39
C HIS A 35 -2.47 2.73 5.04
N ILE A 36 -1.27 3.12 4.59
CA ILE A 36 0.03 2.54 4.96
C ILE A 36 0.32 2.80 6.43
N ASP A 37 0.87 1.80 7.13
CA ASP A 37 1.21 1.84 8.55
C ASP A 37 0.01 2.15 9.48
N ILE A 38 -1.21 1.94 8.97
CA ILE A 38 -2.45 2.09 9.72
C ILE A 38 -3.09 0.73 9.94
N SER A 39 -3.11 0.32 11.21
CA SER A 39 -3.81 -0.89 11.67
C SER A 39 -5.25 -0.58 12.09
N CYS A 40 -6.19 -1.47 11.76
CA CYS A 40 -7.54 -1.40 12.31
C CYS A 40 -7.58 -1.91 13.75
N ASP A 41 -8.00 -1.07 14.72
CA ASP A 41 -8.13 -1.45 16.13
C ASP A 41 -9.17 -2.55 16.40
N GLY A 42 -10.14 -2.73 15.49
CA GLY A 42 -11.20 -3.72 15.65
C GLY A 42 -10.79 -5.14 15.30
N CYS A 43 -10.02 -5.31 14.22
CA CYS A 43 -9.71 -6.62 13.63
C CYS A 43 -8.24 -6.83 13.27
N ASP A 44 -7.38 -5.86 13.57
CA ASP A 44 -5.92 -5.90 13.35
C ASP A 44 -5.50 -6.08 11.89
N ILE A 45 -6.39 -5.76 10.95
CA ILE A 45 -5.99 -5.72 9.54
C ILE A 45 -5.11 -4.50 9.32
N GLU A 46 -4.00 -4.73 8.64
CA GLU A 46 -3.02 -3.71 8.29
C GLU A 46 -2.34 -4.11 6.96
N PRO A 47 -2.20 -3.18 6.00
CA PRO A 47 -2.80 -1.85 5.99
C PRO A 47 -4.34 -1.92 5.90
N ILE A 48 -5.04 -0.87 6.35
CA ILE A 48 -6.48 -0.73 6.06
C ILE A 48 -6.66 -0.50 4.54
N VAL A 49 -7.44 -1.36 3.89
CA VAL A 49 -7.82 -1.23 2.48
C VAL A 49 -9.21 -0.62 2.37
N GLY A 50 -9.37 0.37 1.49
CA GLY A 50 -10.63 1.07 1.24
C GLY A 50 -10.89 2.20 2.24
N LYS A 51 -12.09 2.22 2.83
CA LYS A 51 -12.50 3.30 3.75
C LYS A 51 -11.89 3.09 5.13
N ARG A 52 -11.20 4.12 5.64
CA ARG A 52 -10.69 4.25 7.00
C ARG A 52 -11.55 5.25 7.77
N PHE A 53 -11.78 4.96 9.05
CA PHE A 53 -12.51 5.82 9.98
C PHE A 53 -11.67 6.10 11.23
N LYS A 54 -11.30 7.36 11.46
CA LYS A 54 -10.54 7.79 12.64
C LYS A 54 -11.46 8.36 13.70
N CYS A 55 -11.27 7.98 14.96
CA CYS A 55 -11.98 8.61 16.08
C CYS A 55 -11.52 10.05 16.27
N ARG A 56 -12.44 11.01 16.48
CA ARG A 56 -12.09 12.41 16.78
C ARG A 56 -11.73 12.65 18.25
N VAL A 57 -12.07 11.71 19.11
CA VAL A 57 -11.89 11.84 20.57
C VAL A 57 -10.64 11.08 21.03
N CYS A 58 -10.31 9.96 20.37
CA CYS A 58 -9.13 9.17 20.67
C CYS A 58 -8.03 9.44 19.65
N GLU A 59 -6.81 9.64 20.13
CA GLU A 59 -5.66 10.04 19.33
C GLU A 59 -5.24 8.99 18.27
N ASP A 60 -5.34 7.71 18.62
CA ASP A 60 -4.81 6.60 17.79
C ASP A 60 -5.85 5.47 17.67
N ARG A 61 -7.02 5.82 17.15
CA ARG A 61 -8.12 4.88 16.91
C ARG A 61 -8.63 4.91 15.49
N ASP A 62 -8.45 3.80 14.82
CA ASP A 62 -8.72 3.63 13.41
C ASP A 62 -9.51 2.34 13.15
N LEU A 63 -10.56 2.47 12.34
CA LEU A 63 -11.42 1.35 11.96
C LEU A 63 -11.51 1.22 10.44
N CYS A 64 -11.45 -0.01 9.95
CA CYS A 64 -11.82 -0.32 8.58
C CYS A 64 -13.35 -0.24 8.40
N GLU A 65 -13.82 -0.21 7.14
CA GLU A 65 -15.24 -0.15 6.80
C GLU A 65 -16.07 -1.24 7.50
N ASN A 66 -15.56 -2.47 7.55
CA ASN A 66 -16.28 -3.60 8.15
C ASN A 66 -16.44 -3.42 9.67
N CYS A 67 -15.38 -3.00 10.36
CA CYS A 67 -15.44 -2.75 11.80
C CYS A 67 -16.32 -1.54 12.12
N MET A 68 -16.30 -0.50 11.28
CA MET A 68 -17.17 0.66 11.43
C MET A 68 -18.65 0.29 11.27
N ARG A 69 -19.00 -0.51 10.24
CA ARG A 69 -20.37 -1.00 10.04
C ARG A 69 -20.86 -1.83 11.22
N ALA A 70 -20.03 -2.75 11.71
CA ALA A 70 -20.35 -3.57 12.87
C ALA A 70 -20.53 -2.73 14.16
N LEU A 71 -19.71 -1.69 14.36
CA LEU A 71 -19.88 -0.73 15.45
C LEU A 71 -21.21 0.00 15.37
N ILE A 72 -21.57 0.53 14.20
CA ILE A 72 -22.86 1.23 13.99
C ILE A 72 -24.02 0.28 14.31
N SER A 73 -24.00 -0.94 13.77
CA SER A 73 -25.05 -1.94 14.02
C SER A 73 -25.20 -2.25 15.51
N ALA A 74 -24.09 -2.39 16.24
CA ALA A 74 -24.13 -2.62 17.68
C ALA A 74 -24.75 -1.42 18.45
N ARG A 75 -24.36 -0.19 18.11
CA ARG A 75 -24.91 1.04 18.73
C ARG A 75 -26.42 1.19 18.51
N VAL A 76 -26.92 0.82 17.33
CA VAL A 76 -28.36 0.89 17.01
C VAL A 76 -29.16 -0.09 17.87
N LYS A 77 -28.77 -1.37 17.90
CA LYS A 77 -29.46 -2.41 18.69
C LYS A 77 -29.53 -2.03 20.17
N MET A 78 -28.39 -1.58 20.68
CA MET A 78 -28.29 -1.08 22.04
C MET A 78 -29.24 0.07 22.38
N THR A 79 -29.30 1.10 21.53
CA THR A 79 -30.12 2.27 21.79
C THR A 79 -31.59 1.87 21.88
N ALA A 80 -32.01 0.89 21.07
CA ALA A 80 -33.34 0.30 21.13
C ALA A 80 -33.61 -0.49 22.42
N GLU A 81 -32.59 -1.13 23.01
CA GLU A 81 -32.76 -2.01 24.17
C GLU A 81 -32.55 -1.36 25.55
N LEU A 82 -31.62 -0.41 25.65
CA LEU A 82 -31.13 0.14 26.92
C LEU A 82 -31.45 1.64 27.10
N GLY A 83 -31.93 2.31 26.06
CA GLY A 83 -32.13 3.76 26.06
C GLY A 83 -30.81 4.55 26.10
N THR A 84 -30.91 5.87 26.27
CA THR A 84 -29.78 6.82 26.13
C THR A 84 -28.93 7.01 27.40
N ALA A 85 -29.21 6.29 28.49
CA ALA A 85 -28.71 6.59 29.83
C ALA A 85 -27.38 5.91 30.23
N MET A 86 -26.56 5.47 29.27
CA MET A 86 -25.28 4.81 29.57
C MET A 86 -24.18 5.84 29.79
N LYS A 87 -23.46 5.73 30.91
CA LYS A 87 -22.26 6.52 31.16
C LYS A 87 -21.06 5.86 30.49
N ALA A 88 -20.28 6.64 29.73
CA ALA A 88 -19.01 6.18 29.23
C ALA A 88 -18.06 5.87 30.41
N PRO A 89 -17.33 4.74 30.37
CA PRO A 89 -16.25 4.51 31.32
C PRO A 89 -15.16 5.57 31.12
N PRO A 90 -14.41 5.93 32.19
CA PRO A 90 -13.29 6.84 32.05
C PRO A 90 -12.31 6.29 31.01
N PRO A 91 -11.67 7.16 30.20
CA PRO A 91 -10.65 6.72 29.29
C PRO A 91 -9.52 6.10 30.12
N ASP A 92 -9.27 4.80 29.91
CA ASP A 92 -7.98 4.26 30.23
C ASP A 92 -7.06 4.54 29.04
N GLY A 93 -5.77 4.77 29.27
CA GLY A 93 -4.79 4.93 28.19
C GLY A 93 -4.57 3.63 27.40
N SER A 94 -5.43 2.63 27.55
CA SER A 94 -5.28 1.34 26.91
C SER A 94 -5.71 1.43 25.44
N ARG A 95 -5.02 0.65 24.59
CA ARG A 95 -5.36 0.46 23.18
C ARG A 95 -5.78 -0.99 22.93
N PRO A 96 -6.91 -1.46 23.48
CA PRO A 96 -7.47 -2.77 23.20
C PRO A 96 -7.66 -2.94 21.68
N LYS A 97 -7.01 -3.96 21.17
CA LYS A 97 -7.09 -4.42 19.79
C LYS A 97 -8.00 -5.66 19.69
N HIS A 98 -8.30 -6.11 18.48
CA HIS A 98 -9.07 -7.34 18.23
C HIS A 98 -10.47 -7.44 18.87
N TRP A 99 -11.14 -6.33 19.16
CA TRP A 99 -12.39 -6.36 19.89
C TRP A 99 -13.62 -6.70 19.03
N ILE A 100 -13.51 -6.82 17.70
CA ILE A 100 -14.67 -7.07 16.84
C ILE A 100 -15.28 -8.46 17.02
N SER A 101 -14.47 -9.48 17.33
CA SER A 101 -14.93 -10.83 17.70
C SER A 101 -15.82 -10.78 18.95
N LYS A 102 -15.49 -9.81 19.83
CA LYS A 102 -16.28 -9.20 20.90
C LYS A 102 -17.77 -9.21 20.58
N LEU A 103 -18.10 -8.69 19.39
CA LEU A 103 -19.46 -8.38 18.92
C LEU A 103 -20.33 -9.58 18.55
N LYS A 104 -19.88 -10.83 18.65
CA LYS A 104 -20.65 -12.00 18.19
C LYS A 104 -21.44 -12.79 19.25
N SER A 105 -21.32 -12.47 20.56
CA SER A 105 -22.13 -13.15 21.61
C SER A 105 -23.64 -12.88 21.50
N ALA A 106 -24.44 -13.85 21.93
CA ALA A 106 -25.91 -13.87 21.90
C ALA A 106 -26.60 -12.98 22.96
N ASP A 107 -25.93 -12.67 24.09
CA ASP A 107 -26.39 -11.66 25.05
C ASP A 107 -25.61 -10.36 24.81
N GLU A 108 -26.26 -9.40 24.15
CA GLU A 108 -25.62 -8.15 23.72
C GLU A 108 -25.48 -7.12 24.86
N ARG A 109 -26.32 -7.16 25.92
CA ARG A 109 -26.34 -6.14 26.99
C ARG A 109 -25.16 -6.28 27.94
N VAL A 110 -24.96 -7.49 28.46
CA VAL A 110 -23.82 -7.80 29.35
C VAL A 110 -22.50 -7.55 28.61
N LYS A 111 -22.47 -7.92 27.33
CA LYS A 111 -21.32 -7.77 26.47
C LYS A 111 -21.01 -6.33 26.14
N TRP A 112 -22.00 -5.49 25.89
CA TRP A 112 -21.71 -4.09 25.60
C TRP A 112 -21.21 -3.35 26.83
N GLY A 113 -21.72 -3.67 28.03
CA GLY A 113 -21.15 -3.17 29.28
C GLY A 113 -19.66 -3.54 29.42
N ALA A 114 -19.34 -4.82 29.25
CA ALA A 114 -17.96 -5.31 29.28
C ALA A 114 -17.09 -4.75 28.14
N LEU A 115 -17.66 -4.54 26.96
CA LEU A 115 -16.96 -4.02 25.78
C LEU A 115 -16.68 -2.53 25.91
N LEU A 116 -17.60 -1.72 26.44
CA LEU A 116 -17.31 -0.32 26.75
C LEU A 116 -16.25 -0.21 27.84
N GLN A 117 -16.35 -1.04 28.88
CA GLN A 117 -15.34 -1.06 29.94
C GLN A 117 -13.97 -1.42 29.38
N ALA A 118 -13.91 -2.40 28.48
CA ALA A 118 -12.68 -2.82 27.85
C ALA A 118 -12.21 -1.88 26.74
N VAL A 119 -13.11 -1.14 26.08
CA VAL A 119 -12.88 -0.29 24.91
C VAL A 119 -13.77 0.97 25.00
N PRO A 120 -13.41 1.96 25.84
CA PRO A 120 -14.25 3.15 26.08
C PRO A 120 -14.58 3.92 24.80
N CYS A 121 -13.68 3.88 23.80
CA CYS A 121 -13.83 4.59 22.54
C CYS A 121 -15.00 4.13 21.64
N LEU A 122 -15.67 3.02 21.98
CA LEU A 122 -16.84 2.54 21.23
C LEU A 122 -18.14 3.21 21.69
N HIS A 123 -18.10 3.98 22.78
CA HIS A 123 -19.25 4.72 23.28
C HIS A 123 -19.84 5.67 22.22
N PRO A 124 -21.18 5.81 22.10
CA PRO A 124 -21.82 6.67 21.08
C PRO A 124 -21.34 8.13 21.03
N THR A 125 -20.81 8.67 22.12
CA THR A 125 -20.22 10.03 22.14
C THR A 125 -18.92 10.14 21.33
N HIS A 126 -18.25 9.03 21.04
CA HIS A 126 -17.09 9.00 20.17
C HIS A 126 -17.56 9.02 18.71
N VAL A 127 -17.28 10.15 18.07
CA VAL A 127 -17.57 10.38 16.66
C VAL A 127 -16.37 9.95 15.83
N PHE A 128 -16.64 9.17 14.78
CA PHE A 128 -15.65 8.73 13.81
C PHE A 128 -15.79 9.55 12.52
N THR A 129 -14.65 9.88 11.91
CA THR A 129 -14.58 10.60 10.64
C THR A 129 -13.94 9.71 9.61
N ARG A 130 -14.53 9.70 8.41
CA ARG A 130 -13.95 9.03 7.26
C ARG A 130 -12.70 9.80 6.82
N MET A 131 -11.59 9.09 6.67
CA MET A 131 -10.31 9.64 6.21
C MET A 131 -10.22 9.49 4.69
N ASP A 132 -10.47 10.57 3.96
CA ASP A 132 -10.48 10.61 2.49
C ASP A 132 -9.27 11.35 1.89
N TRP A 133 -8.33 11.77 2.74
CA TRP A 133 -7.06 12.42 2.40
C TRP A 133 -6.02 12.09 3.47
N GLY A 134 -4.74 12.25 3.16
CA GLY A 134 -3.64 12.06 4.12
C GLY A 134 -2.38 11.46 3.49
N PRO A 135 -1.19 11.81 4.03
CA PRO A 135 0.10 11.33 3.55
C PRO A 135 0.33 9.85 3.82
N GLU A 136 -0.56 9.17 4.54
CA GLU A 136 -0.53 7.72 4.75
C GLU A 136 -1.18 6.92 3.60
N ARG A 137 -1.86 7.59 2.67
CA ARG A 137 -2.66 6.90 1.64
C ARG A 137 -1.80 6.44 0.47
N ALA A 138 -2.05 5.26 -0.06
CA ALA A 138 -1.54 4.86 -1.37
C ALA A 138 -2.68 4.51 -2.30
N VAL A 139 -2.53 4.87 -3.58
CA VAL A 139 -3.41 4.41 -4.66
C VAL A 139 -2.74 3.23 -5.33
N VAL A 140 -3.46 2.12 -5.46
CA VAL A 140 -2.91 0.85 -5.94
C VAL A 140 -3.72 0.37 -7.13
N LEU A 141 -3.04 0.08 -8.24
CA LEU A 141 -3.58 -0.62 -9.40
C LEU A 141 -3.11 -2.08 -9.37
N THR A 142 -4.05 -3.01 -9.24
CA THR A 142 -3.84 -4.45 -9.41
C THR A 142 -4.47 -4.91 -10.72
N LEU A 143 -3.63 -5.33 -11.66
CA LEU A 143 -4.09 -5.80 -12.96
C LEU A 143 -4.58 -7.26 -12.86
N PRO A 144 -5.72 -7.61 -13.50
CA PRO A 144 -6.20 -9.00 -13.54
C PRO A 144 -5.16 -9.91 -14.22
N PRO A 145 -5.00 -11.19 -13.85
CA PRO A 145 -4.03 -12.09 -14.46
C PRO A 145 -4.07 -12.07 -15.99
N ILE A 146 -2.93 -12.34 -16.64
CA ILE A 146 -2.89 -12.45 -18.10
C ILE A 146 -3.63 -13.72 -18.48
N SER A 147 -4.85 -13.59 -19.01
CA SER A 147 -5.58 -14.71 -19.58
C SER A 147 -4.76 -15.24 -20.77
N THR A 148 -4.33 -16.50 -20.72
CA THR A 148 -3.87 -17.20 -21.93
C THR A 148 -5.07 -17.32 -22.86
N PRO A 149 -5.02 -16.82 -24.11
CA PRO A 149 -6.11 -17.04 -25.05
C PRO A 149 -6.20 -18.54 -25.32
N LEU A 150 -7.23 -19.19 -24.79
CA LEU A 150 -7.51 -20.62 -25.04
C LEU A 150 -8.00 -20.86 -26.47
N VAL A 151 -8.33 -19.80 -27.21
CA VAL A 151 -8.68 -19.84 -28.63
C VAL A 151 -8.09 -18.60 -29.29
N ALA A 152 -7.55 -18.74 -30.49
CA ALA A 152 -7.13 -17.63 -31.34
C ALA A 152 -8.33 -16.76 -31.68
N GLU A 153 -8.72 -15.87 -30.77
CA GLU A 153 -9.69 -14.83 -31.04
C GLU A 153 -9.05 -13.82 -31.99
N LYS A 154 -9.76 -13.58 -33.09
CA LYS A 154 -9.40 -12.62 -34.12
C LYS A 154 -9.08 -11.27 -33.48
N GLU A 155 -8.08 -10.60 -34.05
CA GLU A 155 -7.73 -9.20 -33.82
C GLU A 155 -8.99 -8.32 -33.64
N GLU A 156 -9.44 -8.16 -32.39
CA GLU A 156 -10.42 -7.15 -32.04
C GLU A 156 -9.67 -5.85 -31.79
N THR A 157 -10.06 -4.81 -32.53
CA THR A 157 -9.51 -3.45 -32.47
C THR A 157 -9.76 -2.73 -31.14
N SER A 158 -10.37 -3.38 -30.14
CA SER A 158 -10.64 -2.83 -28.81
C SER A 158 -9.45 -3.07 -27.85
N PRO A 159 -9.01 -2.06 -27.07
CA PRO A 159 -8.00 -2.25 -26.03
C PRO A 159 -8.39 -3.34 -25.03
N SER A 160 -7.41 -4.14 -24.59
CA SER A 160 -7.61 -5.16 -23.55
C SER A 160 -8.10 -4.52 -22.24
N LEU A 161 -8.80 -5.28 -21.39
CA LEU A 161 -9.26 -4.79 -20.07
C LEU A 161 -8.10 -4.21 -19.24
N ARG A 162 -6.93 -4.86 -19.25
CA ARG A 162 -5.70 -4.38 -18.60
C ARG A 162 -5.28 -3.00 -19.13
N SER A 163 -5.35 -2.79 -20.44
CA SER A 163 -5.00 -1.50 -21.08
C SER A 163 -5.99 -0.39 -20.75
N LYS A 164 -7.30 -0.71 -20.71
CA LYS A 164 -8.35 0.22 -20.29
C LYS A 164 -8.16 0.68 -18.85
N LEU A 165 -7.88 -0.27 -17.94
CA LEU A 165 -7.61 0.01 -16.53
C LEU A 165 -6.34 0.86 -16.34
N ALA A 166 -5.26 0.51 -17.03
CA ALA A 166 -4.02 1.30 -17.02
C ALA A 166 -4.23 2.73 -17.50
N THR A 167 -4.95 2.91 -18.62
CA THR A 167 -5.26 4.24 -19.17
C THR A 167 -6.07 5.08 -18.20
N GLN A 168 -7.13 4.49 -17.61
CA GLN A 168 -7.95 5.18 -16.61
C GLN A 168 -7.11 5.55 -15.38
N PHE A 169 -6.30 4.62 -14.86
CA PHE A 169 -5.46 4.85 -13.69
C PHE A 169 -4.43 5.97 -13.90
N LEU A 170 -3.76 6.00 -15.05
CA LEU A 170 -2.82 7.06 -15.42
C LEU A 170 -3.49 8.43 -15.56
N ALA A 171 -4.73 8.47 -16.08
CA ALA A 171 -5.49 9.70 -16.20
C ALA A 171 -5.91 10.25 -14.83
N THR A 172 -6.27 9.36 -13.90
CA THR A 172 -6.71 9.72 -12.55
C THR A 172 -5.56 10.08 -11.61
N PHE A 173 -4.46 9.32 -11.64
CA PHE A 173 -3.33 9.49 -10.72
C PHE A 173 -1.99 9.69 -11.45
N PRO A 174 -1.83 10.76 -12.24
CA PRO A 174 -0.53 11.15 -12.76
C PRO A 174 0.34 11.67 -11.61
N PRO A 175 1.61 11.23 -11.49
CA PRO A 175 2.54 11.65 -10.44
C PRO A 175 2.68 13.17 -10.29
N SER A 176 2.73 13.88 -11.42
CA SER A 176 2.88 15.34 -11.46
C SER A 176 1.69 16.15 -10.94
N ARG A 177 0.50 15.54 -10.89
CA ARG A 177 -0.72 16.21 -10.40
C ARG A 177 -1.29 15.56 -9.15
N SER A 178 -0.62 14.55 -8.63
CA SER A 178 -0.94 13.93 -7.33
C SER A 178 -0.07 14.61 -6.27
N SER A 179 -0.66 15.02 -5.15
CA SER A 179 0.05 15.69 -4.05
C SER A 179 0.48 14.68 -2.98
N CYS A 180 1.67 14.86 -2.41
CA CYS A 180 2.15 14.09 -1.25
C CYS A 180 1.29 14.25 0.02
N THR A 181 0.42 15.27 0.07
CA THR A 181 -0.54 15.47 1.16
C THR A 181 -1.76 14.54 1.06
N ASP A 182 -2.05 14.05 -0.14
CA ASP A 182 -3.28 13.31 -0.44
C ASP A 182 -3.03 11.82 -0.57
N VAL A 183 -1.85 11.47 -1.10
CA VAL A 183 -1.32 10.12 -1.25
C VAL A 183 0.18 10.16 -0.98
N ALA A 184 0.76 9.17 -0.30
CA ALA A 184 2.20 8.94 -0.19
C ALA A 184 2.78 8.24 -1.42
N TRP A 185 2.01 7.33 -2.03
CA TRP A 185 2.50 6.46 -3.11
C TRP A 185 1.43 6.18 -4.16
N ILE A 186 1.87 6.12 -5.41
CA ILE A 186 1.09 5.62 -6.55
C ILE A 186 1.72 4.30 -6.97
N ILE A 187 0.94 3.23 -6.99
CA ILE A 187 1.46 1.85 -7.03
C ILE A 187 0.80 1.06 -8.17
N VAL A 188 1.61 0.28 -8.88
CA VAL A 188 1.15 -0.87 -9.65
C VAL A 188 1.64 -2.14 -8.97
N ASP A 189 0.70 -2.98 -8.60
CA ASP A 189 0.93 -4.21 -7.85
C ASP A 189 0.77 -5.43 -8.77
N PHE A 190 1.70 -6.39 -8.62
CA PHE A 190 1.71 -7.61 -9.42
C PHE A 190 1.34 -8.77 -8.50
N PRO A 191 0.06 -9.24 -8.54
CA PRO A 191 -0.36 -10.31 -7.66
C PRO A 191 0.50 -11.53 -7.96
N ARG A 192 1.18 -12.04 -6.93
CA ARG A 192 1.88 -13.32 -7.00
C ARG A 192 0.86 -14.36 -7.42
N THR A 193 1.10 -15.08 -8.52
CA THR A 193 0.36 -16.29 -8.85
C THR A 193 0.61 -17.30 -7.73
N THR A 194 -0.22 -17.28 -6.70
CA THR A 194 -0.41 -18.45 -5.87
C THR A 194 -0.99 -19.50 -6.78
N SER A 195 -0.25 -20.57 -7.04
CA SER A 195 -0.73 -21.77 -7.73
C SER A 195 -1.85 -22.40 -6.90
N VAL A 196 -3.06 -21.83 -6.99
CA VAL A 196 -4.29 -22.52 -6.66
C VAL A 196 -4.93 -22.78 -8.00
N SER A 197 -4.75 -24.00 -8.48
CA SER A 197 -5.51 -24.55 -9.61
C SER A 197 -6.99 -24.56 -9.22
N ILE A 198 -7.70 -23.50 -9.59
CA ILE A 198 -9.17 -23.49 -9.59
C ILE A 198 -9.57 -23.96 -10.98
N ASP A 199 -10.11 -25.16 -11.04
CA ASP A 199 -10.65 -25.77 -12.25
C ASP A 199 -11.92 -25.00 -12.63
N VAL A 200 -11.83 -24.15 -13.66
CA VAL A 200 -12.92 -23.27 -14.11
C VAL A 200 -13.78 -24.04 -15.10
N THR A 201 -14.65 -24.91 -14.61
CA THR A 201 -15.89 -25.24 -15.31
C THR A 201 -17.00 -25.45 -14.31
N SER A 202 -18.10 -24.71 -14.50
CA SER A 202 -19.37 -24.80 -13.75
C SER A 202 -19.38 -24.15 -12.37
N GLU A 203 -19.76 -22.87 -12.29
CA GLU A 203 -20.86 -22.36 -11.46
C GLU A 203 -20.81 -20.83 -11.36
N LEU A 204 -21.42 -20.18 -12.35
CA LEU A 204 -21.62 -18.72 -12.38
C LEU A 204 -23.02 -18.34 -11.86
N SER A 205 -23.65 -19.18 -11.03
CA SER A 205 -25.07 -19.02 -10.70
C SER A 205 -25.50 -19.31 -9.26
N SER A 206 -24.58 -19.51 -8.31
CA SER A 206 -24.99 -19.77 -6.91
C SER A 206 -24.15 -18.96 -5.92
N LEU A 207 -24.81 -17.97 -5.31
CA LEU A 207 -24.36 -17.35 -4.06
C LEU A 207 -24.01 -18.44 -3.03
N HIS A 208 -22.89 -18.28 -2.32
CA HIS A 208 -22.82 -18.13 -0.86
C HIS A 208 -21.39 -17.70 -0.52
N ILE A 209 -21.26 -16.72 0.37
CA ILE A 209 -19.99 -16.28 0.95
C ILE A 209 -19.40 -17.48 1.69
N ALA A 210 -18.53 -18.23 0.99
CA ALA A 210 -17.73 -19.26 1.60
C ALA A 210 -16.71 -18.55 2.49
N THR A 211 -16.95 -18.67 3.79
CA THR A 211 -16.04 -18.26 4.86
C THR A 211 -14.70 -18.91 4.62
N THR A 212 -13.77 -18.20 3.99
CA THR A 212 -12.39 -18.62 3.90
C THR A 212 -11.82 -18.50 5.31
N THR A 213 -11.59 -19.63 5.97
CA THR A 213 -10.64 -19.74 7.07
C THR A 213 -9.25 -19.50 6.49
N GLY A 214 -8.96 -18.24 6.19
CA GLY A 214 -7.67 -17.76 5.72
C GLY A 214 -6.87 -17.21 6.89
N THR A 215 -5.64 -17.68 7.00
CA THR A 215 -4.59 -17.14 7.87
C THR A 215 -4.63 -15.60 7.89
N THR A 216 -4.68 -15.05 9.09
CA THR A 216 -4.85 -13.62 9.38
C THR A 216 -3.75 -12.78 8.73
N PRO A 217 -4.07 -11.76 7.90
CA PRO A 217 -3.08 -10.85 7.29
C PRO A 217 -2.19 -10.11 8.31
N GLY A 218 -2.67 -9.91 9.55
CA GLY A 218 -1.89 -9.28 10.62
C GLY A 218 -0.69 -10.11 11.11
N ALA A 219 -0.63 -11.41 10.82
CA ALA A 219 0.48 -12.26 11.26
C ALA A 219 1.78 -11.95 10.50
N THR A 220 1.71 -11.65 9.20
CA THR A 220 2.90 -11.46 8.34
C THR A 220 3.65 -10.16 8.64
N THR A 221 2.93 -9.06 8.91
CA THR A 221 3.54 -7.76 9.27
C THR A 221 4.24 -7.85 10.62
N SER A 222 3.59 -8.45 11.62
CA SER A 222 4.15 -8.65 12.96
C SER A 222 5.39 -9.55 13.01
N VAL A 223 5.57 -10.43 12.00
CA VAL A 223 6.76 -11.27 11.86
C VAL A 223 7.90 -10.45 11.26
N LEU A 224 7.62 -9.68 10.21
CA LEU A 224 8.62 -8.80 9.58
C LEU A 224 9.15 -7.75 10.55
N GLU A 225 8.29 -7.11 11.35
CA GLU A 225 8.73 -6.14 12.37
C GLU A 225 9.71 -6.77 13.38
N LYS A 226 9.40 -7.98 13.87
CA LYS A 226 10.29 -8.71 14.79
C LYS A 226 11.62 -9.07 14.13
N ASP A 227 11.58 -9.47 12.86
CA ASP A 227 12.78 -9.78 12.09
C ASP A 227 13.63 -8.51 11.87
N ILE A 228 13.01 -7.34 11.68
CA ILE A 228 13.69 -6.03 11.59
C ILE A 228 14.33 -5.65 12.92
N ASP A 229 13.60 -5.76 14.05
CA ASP A 229 14.13 -5.47 15.38
C ASP A 229 15.34 -6.35 15.71
N ALA A 230 15.24 -7.66 15.44
CA ALA A 230 16.34 -8.59 15.62
C ALA A 230 17.55 -8.27 14.71
N ALA A 231 17.29 -7.80 13.48
CA ALA A 231 18.34 -7.35 12.58
C ALA A 231 19.06 -6.09 13.10
N LEU A 232 18.32 -5.14 13.68
CA LEU A 232 18.88 -3.94 14.30
C LEU A 232 19.74 -4.28 15.51
N GLU A 233 19.29 -5.18 16.39
CA GLU A 233 20.10 -5.64 17.52
C GLU A 233 21.41 -6.31 17.08
N ASP A 234 21.36 -7.14 16.04
CA ASP A 234 22.57 -7.76 15.47
C ASP A 234 23.51 -6.72 14.88
N TRP A 235 22.96 -5.71 14.21
CA TRP A 235 23.73 -4.59 13.66
C TRP A 235 24.44 -3.78 14.76
N GLU A 236 23.73 -3.42 15.84
CA GLU A 236 24.28 -2.71 16.99
C GLU A 236 25.45 -3.46 17.64
N LYS A 237 25.34 -4.79 17.75
CA LYS A 237 26.41 -5.66 18.27
C LYS A 237 27.66 -5.65 17.36
N ILE A 238 27.49 -5.46 16.05
CA ILE A 238 28.61 -5.37 15.11
C ILE A 238 29.28 -4.00 15.22
N ILE A 239 28.51 -2.92 15.10
CA ILE A 239 29.04 -1.55 15.07
C ILE A 239 29.69 -1.15 16.40
N SER A 240 29.24 -1.70 17.53
CA SER A 240 29.86 -1.49 18.85
C SER A 240 31.25 -2.15 18.98
N LYS A 241 31.58 -3.12 18.13
CA LYS A 241 32.83 -3.89 18.21
C LYS A 241 33.80 -3.56 17.10
N ARG A 242 33.31 -3.26 15.90
CA ARG A 242 34.14 -2.99 14.71
C ARG A 242 33.36 -2.26 13.63
N LYS A 243 34.10 -1.77 12.63
CA LYS A 243 33.49 -1.25 11.40
C LYS A 243 32.73 -2.38 10.67
N PRO A 244 31.47 -2.15 10.26
CA PRO A 244 30.69 -3.15 9.54
C PRO A 244 31.11 -3.24 8.06
N THR A 245 30.81 -4.39 7.45
CA THR A 245 31.12 -4.73 6.05
C THR A 245 29.86 -5.11 5.28
N LYS A 246 29.98 -5.27 3.95
CA LYS A 246 28.86 -5.77 3.12
C LYS A 246 28.46 -7.20 3.47
N ASP A 247 29.42 -8.04 3.86
CA ASP A 247 29.17 -9.43 4.21
C ASP A 247 28.39 -9.57 5.52
N ASP A 248 28.61 -8.64 6.45
CA ASP A 248 27.82 -8.55 7.68
C ASP A 248 26.35 -8.29 7.37
N ILE A 249 26.09 -7.33 6.49
CA ILE A 249 24.73 -6.98 6.05
C ILE A 249 24.10 -8.17 5.34
N GLY A 250 24.84 -8.85 4.45
CA GLY A 250 24.38 -10.06 3.79
C GLY A 250 24.05 -11.18 4.76
N THR A 251 24.83 -11.32 5.84
CA THR A 251 24.59 -12.31 6.89
C THR A 251 23.34 -11.98 7.72
N ILE A 252 23.17 -10.71 8.12
CA ILE A 252 21.98 -10.22 8.83
C ILE A 252 20.74 -10.44 7.96
N ALA A 253 20.79 -10.05 6.69
CA ALA A 253 19.68 -10.19 5.76
C ALA A 253 19.20 -11.64 5.63
N LYS A 254 20.13 -12.58 5.44
CA LYS A 254 19.81 -14.01 5.35
C LYS A 254 19.26 -14.57 6.64
N ARG A 255 19.85 -14.19 7.78
CA ARG A 255 19.44 -14.67 9.11
C ARG A 255 18.01 -14.27 9.44
N HIS A 256 17.66 -13.01 9.18
CA HIS A 256 16.36 -12.43 9.51
C HIS A 256 15.40 -12.38 8.31
N LYS A 257 15.73 -13.08 7.22
CA LYS A 257 14.89 -13.19 6.00
C LYS A 257 14.46 -11.85 5.39
N ILE A 258 15.27 -10.80 5.56
CA ILE A 258 15.09 -9.48 4.95
C ILE A 258 15.74 -9.48 3.57
N LEU A 259 15.10 -10.21 2.66
CA LEU A 259 15.58 -10.45 1.29
C LEU A 259 15.00 -9.53 0.21
N PRO A 260 13.88 -8.81 0.40
CA PRO A 260 13.41 -7.88 -0.63
C PRO A 260 14.41 -6.76 -0.92
N GLY A 261 14.32 -6.21 -2.13
CA GLY A 261 15.04 -5.01 -2.51
C GLY A 261 14.36 -4.28 -3.65
N LYS A 262 14.93 -3.15 -4.08
CA LYS A 262 14.33 -2.30 -5.09
C LYS A 262 15.33 -1.64 -6.03
N TRP A 263 14.97 -1.59 -7.30
CA TRP A 263 15.55 -0.69 -8.29
C TRP A 263 14.98 0.72 -8.10
N LEU A 264 15.87 1.71 -8.08
CA LEU A 264 15.58 3.12 -7.93
C LEU A 264 15.87 3.86 -9.24
N LEU A 265 14.91 4.67 -9.67
CA LEU A 265 15.03 5.65 -10.76
C LEU A 265 14.55 7.01 -10.26
N PHE A 266 15.24 8.08 -10.67
CA PHE A 266 14.99 9.44 -10.19
C PHE A 266 14.64 10.40 -11.32
N PRO A 267 13.36 10.45 -11.78
CA PRO A 267 12.88 11.51 -12.66
C PRO A 267 13.07 12.89 -12.02
N LYS A 268 13.55 13.87 -12.77
CA LYS A 268 13.86 15.21 -12.28
C LYS A 268 12.74 16.22 -12.53
N THR A 269 11.93 16.01 -13.57
CA THR A 269 10.83 16.91 -13.94
C THR A 269 9.48 16.21 -13.86
N PRO A 270 8.38 16.98 -13.77
CA PRO A 270 7.02 16.44 -13.87
C PRO A 270 6.79 15.62 -15.14
N GLU A 271 7.30 16.07 -16.28
CA GLU A 271 7.14 15.40 -17.58
C GLU A 271 7.92 14.08 -17.62
N GLU A 272 9.13 14.05 -17.05
CA GLU A 272 9.91 12.83 -16.87
C GLU A 272 9.15 11.84 -15.98
N ALA A 273 8.59 12.28 -14.86
CA ALA A 273 7.88 11.41 -13.94
C ALA A 273 6.63 10.78 -14.58
N ASP A 274 5.79 11.61 -15.19
CA ASP A 274 4.57 11.15 -15.86
C ASP A 274 4.89 10.20 -17.02
N THR A 275 5.93 10.50 -17.81
CA THR A 275 6.28 9.65 -18.96
C THR A 275 6.88 8.33 -18.51
N ALA A 276 7.80 8.34 -17.54
CA ALA A 276 8.35 7.10 -16.97
C ALA A 276 7.24 6.24 -16.38
N TRP A 277 6.33 6.87 -15.62
CA TRP A 277 5.22 6.17 -15.00
C TRP A 277 4.28 5.57 -16.03
N ALA A 278 3.86 6.34 -17.05
CA ALA A 278 3.03 5.84 -18.14
C ALA A 278 3.68 4.65 -18.86
N SER A 279 4.98 4.71 -19.17
CA SER A 279 5.72 3.59 -19.75
C SER A 279 5.67 2.33 -18.88
N ILE A 280 5.90 2.49 -17.57
CA ILE A 280 5.88 1.38 -16.60
C ILE A 280 4.48 0.79 -16.46
N VAL A 281 3.44 1.61 -16.26
CA VAL A 281 2.06 1.12 -16.12
C VAL A 281 1.58 0.42 -17.40
N ASN A 282 1.94 0.92 -18.58
CA ASN A 282 1.62 0.26 -19.84
C ASN A 282 2.40 -1.06 -20.02
N ALA A 283 3.68 -1.10 -19.66
CA ALA A 283 4.45 -2.36 -19.65
C ALA A 283 3.85 -3.36 -18.66
N ALA A 284 3.38 -2.91 -17.49
CA ALA A 284 2.63 -3.72 -16.54
C ALA A 284 1.35 -4.27 -17.18
N ALA A 285 0.55 -3.44 -17.86
CA ALA A 285 -0.67 -3.85 -18.56
C ALA A 285 -0.41 -4.95 -19.61
N LEU A 286 0.77 -4.93 -20.24
CA LEU A 286 1.20 -5.94 -21.21
C LEU A 286 1.88 -7.16 -20.58
N GLY A 287 2.06 -7.21 -19.25
CA GLY A 287 2.74 -8.31 -18.58
C GLY A 287 4.26 -8.34 -18.76
N LYS A 288 4.86 -7.21 -19.13
CA LYS A 288 6.27 -7.11 -19.53
C LYS A 288 7.23 -6.74 -18.39
N LEU A 289 6.71 -6.45 -17.18
CA LEU A 289 7.53 -6.13 -16.01
C LEU A 289 7.94 -7.39 -15.23
N THR A 290 8.60 -8.32 -15.92
CA THR A 290 9.07 -9.58 -15.33
C THR A 290 10.09 -9.32 -14.22
N GLY A 291 10.04 -10.11 -13.14
CA GLY A 291 10.93 -9.97 -11.98
C GLY A 291 10.56 -8.84 -11.02
N CYS A 292 9.62 -7.95 -11.40
CA CYS A 292 9.07 -6.95 -10.48
C CYS A 292 7.86 -7.52 -9.73
N THR A 293 7.80 -7.35 -8.42
CA THR A 293 6.63 -7.70 -7.59
C THR A 293 5.73 -6.53 -7.29
N GLN A 294 6.29 -5.32 -7.32
CA GLN A 294 5.56 -4.07 -7.20
C GLN A 294 6.38 -2.93 -7.80
N VAL A 295 5.74 -1.95 -8.42
CA VAL A 295 6.39 -0.69 -8.76
C VAL A 295 5.60 0.47 -8.17
N LYS A 296 6.29 1.39 -7.50
CA LYS A 296 5.68 2.60 -6.94
C LYS A 296 6.42 3.85 -7.38
N ILE A 297 5.71 4.95 -7.48
CA ILE A 297 6.27 6.27 -7.72
C ILE A 297 5.79 7.25 -6.66
N SER A 298 6.68 8.14 -6.23
CA SER A 298 6.31 9.26 -5.35
C SER A 298 5.41 10.25 -6.10
N PRO A 299 4.44 10.88 -5.45
CA PRO A 299 3.71 12.02 -5.99
C PRO A 299 4.59 13.28 -5.95
N THR A 300 4.03 14.42 -6.38
CA THR A 300 4.68 15.71 -6.26
C THR A 300 4.83 16.10 -4.79
N ASN A 301 6.05 16.49 -4.40
CA ASN A 301 6.34 17.01 -3.06
C ASN A 301 7.03 18.39 -3.18
N PRO A 302 6.42 19.48 -2.68
CA PRO A 302 7.01 20.83 -2.75
C PRO A 302 8.39 20.96 -2.09
N ASN A 303 8.72 20.04 -1.17
CA ASN A 303 9.97 20.07 -0.41
C ASN A 303 11.08 19.19 -1.02
N GLU A 304 10.78 18.39 -2.05
CA GLU A 304 11.74 17.50 -2.69
C GLU A 304 12.01 17.92 -4.13
N ARG A 305 13.22 17.63 -4.61
CA ARG A 305 13.59 17.87 -6.00
C ARG A 305 13.42 16.58 -6.80
N GLY A 306 12.43 16.56 -7.67
CA GLY A 306 12.14 15.42 -8.55
C GLY A 306 11.28 14.36 -7.88
N TYR A 307 11.37 13.15 -8.40
CA TYR A 307 10.53 12.00 -8.05
C TYR A 307 11.41 10.77 -7.83
N VAL A 308 10.86 9.76 -7.17
CA VAL A 308 11.48 8.45 -7.06
C VAL A 308 10.53 7.36 -7.54
N ILE A 309 11.02 6.51 -8.43
CA ILE A 309 10.38 5.26 -8.82
C ILE A 309 11.13 4.12 -8.14
N CYS A 310 10.40 3.26 -7.45
CA CYS A 310 10.91 2.07 -6.80
C CYS A 310 10.25 0.83 -7.41
N ALA A 311 11.03 -0.04 -8.05
CA ALA A 311 10.58 -1.33 -8.56
C ALA A 311 11.17 -2.47 -7.73
N TYR A 312 10.31 -3.23 -7.07
CA TYR A 312 10.68 -4.21 -6.05
C TYR A 312 10.88 -5.61 -6.62
N THR A 313 11.79 -6.36 -6.02
CA THR A 313 11.98 -7.80 -6.21
C THR A 313 11.93 -8.50 -4.84
N ASP A 314 11.63 -9.80 -4.82
CA ASP A 314 11.43 -10.57 -3.58
C ASP A 314 12.74 -10.99 -2.92
N ASP A 315 13.78 -11.29 -3.70
CA ASP A 315 15.09 -11.67 -3.18
C ASP A 315 16.22 -10.94 -3.93
N TYR A 316 16.91 -10.03 -3.24
CA TYR A 316 18.06 -9.31 -3.80
C TYR A 316 19.28 -10.20 -4.08
N LEU A 317 19.33 -11.39 -3.49
CA LEU A 317 20.38 -12.38 -3.73
C LEU A 317 20.08 -13.23 -4.97
N ASN A 318 18.85 -13.20 -5.47
CA ASN A 318 18.47 -13.86 -6.70
C ASN A 318 18.85 -12.97 -7.90
N GLU A 319 20.10 -13.07 -8.34
CA GLU A 319 20.64 -12.24 -9.43
C GLU A 319 19.82 -12.34 -10.73
N LYS A 320 19.22 -13.50 -11.01
CA LYS A 320 18.37 -13.70 -12.20
C LYS A 320 17.11 -12.83 -12.13
N GLU A 321 16.45 -12.80 -10.98
CA GLU A 321 15.26 -11.98 -10.76
C GLU A 321 15.60 -10.49 -10.79
N VAL A 322 16.66 -10.08 -10.08
CA VAL A 322 17.14 -8.70 -10.05
C VAL A 322 17.50 -8.20 -11.45
N THR A 323 18.17 -9.04 -12.26
CA THR A 323 18.54 -8.71 -13.64
C THR A 323 17.32 -8.65 -14.55
N ALA A 324 16.40 -9.62 -14.46
CA ALA A 324 15.15 -9.61 -15.23
C ALA A 324 14.31 -8.35 -14.95
N ALA A 325 14.25 -7.91 -13.69
CA ALA A 325 13.58 -6.66 -13.32
C ALA A 325 14.23 -5.43 -13.96
N ALA A 326 15.57 -5.33 -13.94
CA ALA A 326 16.28 -4.24 -14.60
C ALA A 326 16.08 -4.22 -16.13
N GLU A 327 16.16 -5.38 -16.77
CA GLU A 327 15.95 -5.51 -18.21
C GLU A 327 14.52 -5.12 -18.60
N ALA A 328 13.53 -5.56 -17.83
CA ALA A 328 12.14 -5.20 -18.06
C ALA A 328 11.89 -3.69 -17.94
N LEU A 329 12.45 -3.04 -16.90
CA LEU A 329 12.39 -1.59 -16.75
C LEU A 329 13.09 -0.87 -17.90
N ARG A 330 14.27 -1.36 -18.31
CA ARG A 330 15.00 -0.81 -19.45
C ARG A 330 14.17 -0.87 -20.72
N VAL A 331 13.61 -2.03 -21.05
CA VAL A 331 12.76 -2.20 -22.25
C VAL A 331 11.53 -1.29 -22.18
N ALA A 332 10.90 -1.14 -21.01
CA ALA A 332 9.76 -0.24 -20.84
C ALA A 332 10.11 1.24 -21.08
N LEU A 333 11.33 1.65 -20.71
CA LEU A 333 11.78 3.05 -20.76
C LEU A 333 12.59 3.39 -22.03
N TRP A 334 13.12 2.39 -22.75
CA TRP A 334 14.06 2.53 -23.87
C TRP A 334 13.60 3.47 -25.00
N GLY A 335 12.28 3.51 -25.26
CA GLY A 335 11.70 4.37 -26.30
C GLY A 335 11.75 5.87 -25.99
N ASN A 336 12.09 6.25 -24.76
CA ASN A 336 12.13 7.63 -24.33
C ASN A 336 13.57 8.11 -24.17
N SER A 337 14.01 8.98 -25.10
CA SER A 337 15.34 9.59 -25.09
C SER A 337 15.68 10.33 -23.80
N THR A 338 14.66 10.73 -23.03
CA THR A 338 14.82 11.47 -21.78
C THR A 338 15.55 10.65 -20.70
N PHE A 339 15.53 9.31 -20.79
CA PHE A 339 16.16 8.44 -19.78
C PHE A 339 17.49 7.82 -20.21
N ARG A 340 18.04 8.18 -21.38
CA ARG A 340 19.26 7.54 -21.92
C ARG A 340 20.48 7.66 -21.00
N ASP A 341 20.57 8.73 -20.22
CA ASP A 341 21.68 8.96 -19.28
C ASP A 341 21.33 8.61 -17.83
N CYS A 342 20.11 8.12 -17.60
CA CYS A 342 19.66 7.72 -16.26
C CYS A 342 20.24 6.36 -15.87
N ARG A 343 20.53 6.21 -14.58
CA ARG A 343 21.01 4.96 -13.99
C ARG A 343 19.94 4.38 -13.07
N LEU A 344 19.67 3.10 -13.24
CA LEU A 344 18.98 2.30 -12.24
C LEU A 344 19.97 1.95 -11.13
N LEU A 345 19.57 2.17 -9.88
CA LEU A 345 20.36 1.87 -8.69
C LEU A 345 19.61 0.86 -7.83
N TYR A 346 20.22 -0.27 -7.50
CA TYR A 346 19.55 -1.28 -6.68
C TYR A 346 19.94 -1.15 -5.21
N LYS A 347 18.95 -1.07 -4.31
CA LYS A 347 19.15 -1.06 -2.85
C LYS A 347 18.30 -2.18 -2.22
N ALA A 348 18.94 -3.05 -1.45
CA ALA A 348 18.22 -4.05 -0.66
C ALA A 348 17.54 -3.42 0.56
N ASP A 349 16.43 -3.99 1.01
CA ASP A 349 15.62 -3.42 2.10
C ASP A 349 16.36 -3.46 3.43
N VAL A 350 17.17 -4.48 3.67
CA VAL A 350 18.07 -4.54 4.84
C VAL A 350 18.96 -3.29 4.95
N TYR A 351 19.44 -2.71 3.84
CA TYR A 351 20.24 -1.47 3.89
C TYR A 351 19.38 -0.27 4.33
N THR A 352 18.09 -0.29 4.02
CA THR A 352 17.15 0.77 4.43
C THR A 352 16.86 0.66 5.92
N TYR A 353 16.59 -0.54 6.43
CA TYR A 353 16.31 -0.76 7.86
C TYR A 353 17.54 -0.49 8.73
N LEU A 354 18.73 -0.91 8.31
CA LEU A 354 19.98 -0.65 9.04
C LEU A 354 20.48 0.81 8.93
N GLY A 355 19.69 1.72 8.36
CA GLY A 355 20.05 3.14 8.27
C GLY A 355 21.19 3.45 7.27
N ILE A 356 21.47 2.56 6.33
CA ILE A 356 22.57 2.70 5.38
C ILE A 356 22.12 3.52 4.16
N TYR A 357 22.42 4.81 4.21
CA TYR A 357 22.16 5.77 3.13
C TYR A 357 23.46 6.34 2.56
N SER A 358 23.35 7.19 1.55
CA SER A 358 24.50 7.91 0.99
C SER A 358 25.21 8.70 2.09
N LYS A 359 26.54 8.68 2.08
CA LYS A 359 27.40 9.36 3.08
C LYS A 359 27.20 8.86 4.53
N ASN A 360 26.81 7.59 4.71
CA ASN A 360 26.81 6.97 6.04
C ASN A 360 28.21 6.95 6.68
N GLU A 361 28.24 6.90 8.01
CA GLU A 361 29.46 6.93 8.84
C GLU A 361 30.41 5.74 8.61
N TRP A 362 29.90 4.63 8.07
CA TRP A 362 30.70 3.43 7.79
C TRP A 362 31.35 3.45 6.40
N GLY A 363 31.05 4.45 5.55
CA GLY A 363 31.56 4.52 4.18
C GLY A 363 31.08 3.38 3.28
N LEU A 364 29.96 2.72 3.65
CA LEU A 364 29.39 1.62 2.88
C LEU A 364 28.60 2.17 1.69
N LYS A 365 28.76 1.55 0.51
CA LYS A 365 27.95 1.92 -0.65
C LYS A 365 26.51 1.42 -0.42
N PRO A 366 25.49 2.29 -0.45
CA PRO A 366 24.10 1.90 -0.18
C PRO A 366 23.43 1.14 -1.34
N THR A 367 24.12 0.99 -2.47
CA THR A 367 23.62 0.31 -3.66
C THR A 367 24.48 -0.91 -4.01
N ILE A 368 23.80 -2.01 -4.32
CA ILE A 368 24.40 -3.34 -4.55
C ILE A 368 24.62 -3.56 -6.05
N TYR A 369 23.59 -3.30 -6.86
CA TYR A 369 23.63 -3.39 -8.31
C TYR A 369 23.41 -2.01 -8.95
N SER A 370 23.83 -1.86 -10.21
CA SER A 370 23.48 -0.71 -11.03
C SER A 370 23.32 -1.13 -12.48
N SER A 371 22.36 -0.53 -13.18
CA SER A 371 22.16 -0.73 -14.62
C SER A 371 22.00 0.62 -15.32
N THR A 372 22.47 0.73 -16.56
CA THR A 372 22.23 1.89 -17.42
C THR A 372 20.97 1.64 -18.25
N LEU A 373 20.11 2.65 -18.34
CA LEU A 373 18.90 2.60 -19.17
C LEU A 373 19.22 2.66 -20.67
#